data_AF-A0A4Y2P1D0-F1
#
_entry.id   AF-A0A4Y2P1D0-F1
#
_cell.length_a   1.000
_cell.length_b   1.000
_cell.length_c   1.000
_cell.angle_alpha   90.00
_cell.angle_beta   90.00
_cell.angle_gamma   90.00
#
_symmetry.space_group_name_H-M   'P 1'
#
loop_
_entity.id
_entity.type
_entity.pdbx_description
1 polymer ?
#
loop_
_entity_poly.entity_id
_entity_poly.type
_entity_poly.pdbx_seq_one_letter_code
_entity_poly.pdbx_strand_id
1 'polypeptide(L)'
;MKETYETLKHMLSSIEYSKHSWHICADLKVIAVLVGLEAGYTKSCCFLCQWNSRDRQKHYIKKVWPKRQFLIPGVKNEENELLVALEKILLPLLHIKLGFMKNFVKAMDCGGGGFQYLRQKFP
;
A
#
# COMPACT_ATOMS: atom_id res chain seq x y z
N MET A 1 11.43 2.30 -17.44
CA MET A 1 11.06 0.92 -17.07
C MET A 1 9.65 0.95 -16.47
N LYS A 2 8.73 0.06 -16.87
CA LYS A 2 7.37 0.03 -16.32
C LYS A 2 7.32 -0.88 -15.09
N GLU A 3 6.59 -0.47 -14.05
CA GLU A 3 6.38 -1.27 -12.83
C GLU A 3 5.28 -2.31 -13.06
N THR A 4 5.58 -3.34 -13.86
CA THR A 4 4.68 -4.48 -14.09
C THR A 4 5.13 -5.71 -13.33
N TYR A 5 4.20 -6.64 -13.10
CA TYR A 5 4.50 -7.93 -12.46
C TYR A 5 5.66 -8.65 -13.15
N GLU A 6 5.60 -8.80 -14.48
CA GLU A 6 6.66 -9.45 -15.25
C GLU A 6 8.02 -8.75 -15.15
N THR A 7 8.02 -7.41 -15.11
CA THR A 7 9.27 -6.65 -14.98
C THR A 7 9.91 -6.90 -13.62
N LEU A 8 9.11 -6.83 -12.53
CA LEU A 8 9.61 -7.07 -11.18
C LEU A 8 10.03 -8.52 -10.98
N LYS A 9 9.28 -9.48 -11.53
CA LYS A 9 9.64 -10.90 -11.52
C LYS A 9 11.00 -11.15 -12.19
N HIS A 10 11.21 -10.55 -13.35
CA HIS A 10 12.48 -10.64 -14.06
C HIS A 10 13.62 -10.02 -13.23
N MET A 11 13.44 -8.82 -12.68
CA MET A 11 14.44 -8.17 -11.84
C MET A 11 14.81 -9.00 -10.60
N LEU A 12 13.83 -9.59 -9.91
CA LEU A 12 14.07 -10.45 -8.75
C LEU A 12 14.86 -11.71 -9.11
N SER A 13 14.61 -12.27 -10.30
CA SER A 13 15.39 -13.39 -10.84
C SER A 13 16.83 -12.98 -11.13
N SER A 14 17.05 -11.81 -11.75
CA SER A 14 18.39 -11.31 -12.08
C SER A 14 19.28 -11.05 -10.87
N ILE A 15 18.69 -10.72 -9.71
CA ILE A 15 19.43 -10.53 -8.45
C ILE A 15 19.43 -11.78 -7.56
N GLU A 16 18.94 -12.91 -8.08
CA GLU A 16 18.86 -14.19 -7.37
C GLU A 16 18.16 -14.08 -6.01
N TYR A 17 17.08 -13.29 -5.96
CA TYR A 17 16.38 -12.97 -4.71
C TYR A 17 15.98 -14.20 -3.91
N SER A 18 15.60 -15.30 -4.57
CA SER A 18 15.23 -16.56 -3.91
C SER A 18 16.34 -17.14 -3.03
N LYS A 19 17.61 -16.91 -3.37
CA LYS A 19 18.76 -17.37 -2.57
C LYS A 19 18.98 -16.53 -1.32
N HIS A 20 18.73 -15.22 -1.41
CA HIS A 20 19.09 -14.28 -0.37
C HIS A 20 17.93 -13.88 0.55
N SER A 21 16.69 -13.88 0.04
CA SER A 21 15.47 -13.61 0.79
C SER A 21 15.55 -12.33 1.65
N TRP A 22 16.09 -11.26 1.06
CA TRP A 22 16.25 -9.95 1.72
C TRP A 22 14.90 -9.33 2.09
N HIS A 23 14.92 -8.41 3.06
CA HIS A 23 13.75 -7.59 3.33
C HIS A 23 13.63 -6.47 2.29
N ILE A 24 12.42 -6.23 1.78
CA ILE A 24 12.13 -5.22 0.76
C ILE A 24 11.34 -4.08 1.39
N CYS A 25 11.82 -2.85 1.23
CA CYS A 25 11.07 -1.63 1.50
C CYS A 25 10.92 -0.87 0.18
N ALA A 26 9.69 -0.65 -0.27
CA ALA A 26 9.39 0.05 -1.51
C ALA A 26 8.09 0.86 -1.39
N ASP A 27 7.77 1.65 -2.41
CA ASP A 27 6.47 2.32 -2.48
C ASP A 27 5.32 1.31 -2.43
N LEU A 28 4.16 1.74 -1.89
CA LEU A 28 2.99 0.87 -1.74
C LEU A 28 2.50 0.29 -3.07
N LYS A 29 2.69 1.01 -4.19
CA LYS A 29 2.34 0.51 -5.52
C LYS A 29 3.22 -0.66 -5.94
N VAL A 30 4.54 -0.58 -5.72
CA VAL A 30 5.48 -1.67 -6.02
C VAL A 30 5.19 -2.86 -5.10
N ILE A 31 4.94 -2.61 -3.81
CA ILE A 31 4.54 -3.64 -2.85
C ILE A 31 3.29 -4.37 -3.34
N ALA A 32 2.25 -3.65 -3.79
CA ALA A 32 1.03 -4.25 -4.31
C ALA A 32 1.30 -5.24 -5.45
N VAL A 33 2.18 -4.88 -6.39
CA VAL A 33 2.57 -5.78 -7.49
C VAL A 33 3.35 -6.99 -6.97
N LEU A 34 4.29 -6.80 -6.04
CA LEU A 34 5.08 -7.89 -5.45
C LEU A 34 4.21 -8.91 -4.69
N VAL A 35 3.12 -8.45 -4.08
CA VAL A 35 2.16 -9.32 -3.39
C VAL A 35 1.04 -9.84 -4.28
N GLY A 36 1.09 -9.53 -5.58
CA GLY A 36 0.10 -10.01 -6.56
C GLY A 36 -1.28 -9.36 -6.46
N LEU A 37 -1.39 -8.18 -5.84
CA LEU A 37 -2.63 -7.42 -5.81
C LEU A 37 -2.88 -6.72 -7.16
N GLU A 38 -4.14 -6.68 -7.55
CA GLU A 38 -4.61 -5.93 -8.71
C GLU A 38 -4.27 -4.44 -8.57
N ALA A 39 -3.74 -3.86 -9.65
CA ALA A 39 -3.41 -2.45 -9.71
C ALA A 39 -4.67 -1.57 -9.79
N GLY A 40 -4.64 -0.41 -9.13
CA GLY A 40 -5.70 0.60 -9.23
C GLY A 40 -6.57 0.72 -7.97
N TYR A 41 -7.77 1.29 -8.14
CA TYR A 41 -8.67 1.65 -7.03
C TYR A 41 -9.62 0.48 -6.67
N THR A 42 -9.02 -0.62 -6.23
CA THR A 42 -9.75 -1.87 -5.95
C THR A 42 -10.45 -1.84 -4.59
N LYS A 43 -11.44 -2.70 -4.43
CA LYS A 43 -12.25 -2.79 -3.20
C LYS A 43 -11.44 -3.26 -2.00
N SER A 44 -10.48 -4.17 -2.22
CA SER A 44 -9.68 -4.80 -1.17
C SER A 44 -8.19 -4.54 -1.41
N CYS A 45 -7.80 -3.27 -1.40
CA CYS A 45 -6.44 -2.83 -1.73
C CYS A 45 -5.38 -3.09 -0.64
N CYS A 46 -5.78 -3.53 0.56
CA CYS A 46 -4.85 -3.78 1.66
C CYS A 46 -4.29 -5.21 1.60
N PHE A 47 -2.97 -5.33 1.61
CA PHE A 47 -2.28 -6.63 1.64
C PHE A 47 -2.19 -7.24 3.05
N LEU A 48 -2.34 -6.43 4.10
CA LEU A 48 -2.28 -6.89 5.50
C LEU A 48 -3.61 -7.39 6.04
N CYS A 49 -4.72 -6.77 5.62
CA CYS A 49 -6.05 -7.05 6.17
C CYS A 49 -7.14 -6.96 5.10
N GLN A 50 -8.29 -7.53 5.40
CA GLN A 50 -9.45 -7.56 4.52
C GLN A 50 -10.29 -6.27 4.61
N TRP A 51 -9.61 -5.12 4.64
CA TRP A 51 -10.28 -3.82 4.66
C TRP A 51 -11.00 -3.57 3.33
N ASN A 52 -12.27 -3.17 3.42
CA ASN A 52 -13.10 -2.84 2.27
C ASN A 52 -13.12 -1.33 2.07
N SER A 53 -12.42 -0.83 1.05
CA SER A 53 -12.33 0.61 0.73
C SER A 53 -13.68 1.24 0.37
N ARG A 54 -14.69 0.41 0.04
CA ARG A 54 -16.04 0.87 -0.34
C ARG A 54 -17.04 0.85 0.83
N ASP A 55 -16.70 0.27 1.98
CA ASP A 55 -17.58 0.19 3.15
C ASP A 55 -17.55 1.46 4.01
N ARG A 56 -18.19 2.52 3.52
CA ARG A 56 -18.21 3.83 4.19
C ARG A 56 -18.88 3.81 5.57
N GLN A 57 -19.80 2.87 5.82
CA GLN A 57 -20.51 2.77 7.10
C GLN A 57 -19.59 2.26 8.21
N LYS A 58 -18.77 1.23 7.91
CA LYS A 58 -17.90 0.61 8.92
C LYS A 58 -16.49 1.21 8.98
N HIS A 59 -16.13 2.11 8.07
CA HIS A 59 -14.78 2.70 7.96
C HIS A 59 -14.22 3.25 9.27
N TYR A 60 -15.02 3.99 10.04
CA TYR A 60 -14.57 4.62 11.28
C TYR A 60 -15.04 3.90 12.55
N ILE A 61 -15.90 2.89 12.41
CA ILE A 61 -16.43 2.09 13.53
C ILE A 61 -15.55 0.87 13.77
N LYS A 62 -15.19 0.17 12.70
CA LYS A 62 -14.42 -1.06 12.78
C LYS A 62 -12.93 -0.76 12.80
N LYS A 63 -12.34 -0.89 13.99
CA LYS A 63 -10.89 -0.67 14.22
C LYS A 63 -10.04 -1.88 13.80
N VAL A 64 -10.55 -3.09 13.96
CA VAL A 64 -9.82 -4.34 13.69
C VAL A 64 -10.45 -5.06 12.50
N TRP A 65 -9.68 -5.21 11.43
CA TRP A 65 -10.07 -5.96 10.24
C TRP A 65 -9.40 -7.34 10.24
N PRO A 66 -10.08 -8.38 9.72
CA PRO A 66 -9.47 -9.71 9.64
C PRO A 66 -8.15 -9.66 8.87
N LYS A 67 -7.11 -10.32 9.42
CA LYS A 67 -5.82 -10.44 8.75
C LYS A 67 -6.02 -11.17 7.42
N ARG A 68 -5.29 -10.75 6.39
CA ARG A 68 -5.23 -11.51 5.14
C ARG A 68 -4.30 -12.70 5.36
N GLN A 69 -4.86 -13.91 5.38
CA GLN A 69 -4.10 -15.15 5.59
C GLN A 69 -3.56 -15.73 4.29
N PHE A 70 -4.31 -15.59 3.20
CA PHE A 70 -3.96 -16.12 1.89
C PHE A 70 -4.22 -15.06 0.83
N LEU A 71 -3.28 -14.94 -0.10
CA LEU A 71 -3.43 -14.19 -1.35
C LEU A 71 -3.60 -15.26 -2.45
N ILE A 72 -4.84 -15.74 -2.63
CA ILE A 72 -5.15 -16.76 -3.63
C ILE A 72 -5.51 -16.02 -4.93
N PRO A 73 -4.77 -16.22 -6.04
CA PRO A 73 -5.11 -15.60 -7.31
C PRO A 73 -6.58 -15.86 -7.70
N GLY A 74 -7.27 -14.84 -8.17
CA GLY A 74 -8.69 -14.85 -8.53
C GLY A 74 -9.66 -14.57 -7.37
N VAL A 75 -9.20 -14.47 -6.13
CA VAL A 75 -10.02 -14.15 -4.96
C VAL A 75 -9.68 -12.73 -4.48
N LYS A 76 -10.68 -11.92 -4.11
CA LYS A 76 -10.52 -10.63 -3.39
C LYS A 76 -9.54 -9.58 -3.98
N ASN A 77 -9.38 -9.54 -5.31
CA ASN A 77 -8.48 -8.66 -6.08
C ASN A 77 -6.99 -9.07 -6.05
N GLU A 78 -6.73 -10.36 -5.85
CA GLU A 78 -5.43 -10.98 -6.11
C GLU A 78 -5.40 -11.47 -7.56
N GLU A 79 -4.50 -10.95 -8.39
CA GLU A 79 -4.38 -11.35 -9.81
C GLU A 79 -3.28 -12.37 -10.02
N ASN A 80 -2.19 -12.26 -9.26
CA ASN A 80 -0.97 -13.02 -9.49
C ASN A 80 -0.48 -13.69 -8.21
N GLU A 81 0.40 -14.67 -8.38
CA GLU A 81 1.13 -15.27 -7.26
C GLU A 81 2.04 -14.25 -6.57
N LEU A 82 2.33 -14.49 -5.30
CA LEU A 82 3.30 -13.69 -4.54
C LEU A 82 4.70 -13.88 -5.12
N LEU A 83 5.35 -12.78 -5.53
CA LEU A 83 6.77 -12.80 -5.88
C LEU A 83 7.66 -12.76 -4.64
N VAL A 84 7.14 -12.22 -3.54
CA VAL A 84 7.86 -12.00 -2.29
C VAL A 84 6.95 -12.35 -1.11
N ALA A 85 7.47 -13.12 -0.15
CA ALA A 85 6.75 -13.46 1.06
C ALA A 85 6.36 -12.21 1.86
N LEU A 86 5.15 -12.21 2.45
CA LEU A 86 4.63 -11.06 3.18
C LEU A 86 5.51 -10.67 4.36
N GLU A 87 6.17 -11.63 5.01
CA GLU A 87 7.08 -11.37 6.14
C GLU A 87 8.36 -10.63 5.72
N LYS A 88 8.69 -10.62 4.43
CA LYS A 88 9.86 -9.93 3.88
C LYS A 88 9.58 -8.48 3.49
N ILE A 89 8.33 -8.03 3.58
CA ILE A 89 7.95 -6.67 3.22
C ILE A 89 8.03 -5.75 4.45
N LEU A 90 8.82 -4.70 4.34
CA LEU A 90 8.89 -3.62 5.31
C LEU A 90 7.92 -2.51 4.89
N LEU A 91 7.11 -2.04 5.84
CA LEU A 91 6.20 -0.94 5.58
C LEU A 91 6.99 0.37 5.35
N PRO A 92 6.71 1.10 4.26
CA PRO A 92 7.37 2.36 3.98
C PRO A 92 6.82 3.47 4.90
N LEU A 93 7.34 3.55 6.14
CA LEU A 93 6.88 4.50 7.17
C LEU A 93 6.86 5.94 6.68
N LEU A 94 7.82 6.34 5.84
CA LEU A 94 7.86 7.67 5.26
C LEU A 94 6.66 7.95 4.34
N HIS A 95 6.37 7.04 3.39
CA HIS A 95 5.24 7.19 2.46
C HIS A 95 3.90 7.25 3.21
N ILE A 96 3.76 6.46 4.27
CA ILE A 96 2.57 6.46 5.14
C ILE A 96 2.42 7.82 5.84
N LYS A 97 3.49 8.32 6.48
CA LYS A 97 3.48 9.63 7.16
C LYS A 97 3.14 10.77 6.19
N LEU A 98 3.77 10.79 5.02
CA LEU A 98 3.50 11.80 4.00
C LEU A 98 2.04 11.73 3.49
N GLY A 99 1.53 10.51 3.28
CA GLY A 99 0.13 10.30 2.90
C GLY A 99 -0.86 10.80 3.95
N PHE A 100 -0.59 10.56 5.24
CA PHE A 100 -1.39 11.09 6.33
C PHE A 100 -1.36 12.61 6.39
N MET A 101 -0.17 13.22 6.32
CA MET A 101 -0.04 14.68 6.34
C MET A 101 -0.79 15.33 5.16
N LYS A 102 -0.70 14.73 3.97
CA LYS A 102 -1.47 15.18 2.80
C LYS A 102 -2.98 15.15 3.05
N ASN A 103 -3.50 14.05 3.60
CA ASN A 103 -4.94 13.92 3.88
C ASN A 103 -5.39 14.84 5.01
N PHE A 104 -4.56 15.00 6.04
CA PHE A 104 -4.80 15.92 7.14
C PHE A 104 -4.94 17.35 6.62
N VAL A 105 -3.94 17.85 5.87
CA VAL A 105 -3.96 19.21 5.31
C VAL A 105 -5.14 19.41 4.36
N LYS A 106 -5.48 18.40 3.53
CA LYS A 106 -6.66 18.47 2.64
C LYS A 106 -8.00 18.56 3.38
N ALA A 107 -8.09 18.01 4.58
CA ALA A 107 -9.30 18.04 5.39
C ALA A 107 -9.41 19.30 6.26
N MET A 108 -8.34 20.09 6.35
CA MET A 108 -8.36 21.35 7.11
C MET A 108 -9.23 22.40 6.41
N ASP A 109 -9.86 23.26 7.20
CA ASP A 109 -10.49 24.46 6.70
C ASP A 109 -9.43 25.44 6.18
N CYS A 110 -9.49 25.75 4.88
CA CYS A 110 -8.60 26.70 4.22
C CYS A 110 -8.67 28.11 4.82
N GLY A 111 -9.81 28.51 5.39
CA GLY A 111 -9.98 29.78 6.11
C GLY A 111 -9.48 29.75 7.55
N GLY A 112 -9.27 28.55 8.11
CA GLY A 112 -8.86 28.36 9.49
C GLY A 112 -7.42 28.80 9.76
N GLY A 113 -7.19 29.36 10.95
CA GLY A 113 -5.85 29.84 11.36
C GLY A 113 -4.75 28.78 11.28
N GLY A 114 -5.09 27.50 11.50
CA GLY A 114 -4.14 26.39 11.37
C GLY A 114 -3.64 26.20 9.92
N PHE A 115 -4.52 26.30 8.93
CA PHE A 115 -4.12 26.18 7.52
C PHE A 115 -3.29 27.39 7.08
N GLN A 116 -3.69 28.59 7.51
CA GLN A 116 -2.93 29.82 7.24
C GLN A 116 -1.52 29.78 7.86
N TYR A 117 -1.40 29.27 9.08
CA TYR A 117 -0.09 29.04 9.70
C TYR A 117 0.78 28.08 8.89
N LEU A 118 0.22 26.94 8.46
CA LEU A 118 0.96 25.98 7.63
C LEU A 118 1.40 26.61 6.30
N ARG A 119 0.53 27.38 5.65
CA ARG A 119 0.83 28.09 4.40
C ARG A 119 1.95 29.13 4.56
N GLN A 120 2.00 29.82 5.70
CA GLN A 120 3.09 30.77 5.99
C GLN A 120 4.40 30.07 6.32
N LYS A 121 4.34 28.94 7.05
CA LYS A 121 5.52 28.21 7.51
C LYS A 121 6.17 27.36 6.41
N PHE A 122 5.37 26.85 5.49
CA PHE A 122 5.77 25.97 4.38
C PHE A 122 5.27 26.57 3.05
N PRO A 123 6.02 27.51 2.43
CA PRO A 123 5.64 28.16 1.19
C PRO A 123 5.63 27.21 -0.02
#